data_AF-A0A323U1J0-F1
#
_entry.id   AF-A0A323U1J0-F1
#
_cell.length_a   1.000
_cell.length_b   1.000
_cell.length_c   1.000
_cell.angle_alpha   90.00
_cell.angle_beta   90.00
_cell.angle_gamma   90.00
#
_symmetry.space_group_name_H-M   'P 1'
#
loop_
_entity.id
_entity.type
_entity.pdbx_description
1 polymer ?
#
loop_
_entity_poly.entity_id
_entity_poly.type
_entity_poly.pdbx_seq_one_letter_code
_entity_poly.pdbx_strand_id
1 'polypeptide(L)'
;MRLAKMGLLGLLGLGLLGCQTQQAAPEGCQAVAYQPGGVSGSFVPADNFRRVEADSISGVEASRLQVAEDPDHPFKAGQLIASNCNDGLVRRVTEVQAATASDKVSPQGIRTVWLNTQDAALEDAIASGEASINFGQLELQSLEQALPGVELQQVTGKITLKNLTLNPVAGVTVVLNGSLEQTLNPRFRLVFNSGSVDVFEAGLGGEFKSEIKAKITVSKAIPSWNKEQPIAQAAPIRRAFLVGAVPVVVVVTPKLVVGASGGAENNVTVEAGIAPTLDFDAGIKYDRDGAQKWVPLWKDPTFALNPTFSYTVPAKATGRVYAKMVMEVKFYGLAGPTLEAGPQMNLTLNPTGSSPLAKLAAGAGASGSVSAGFSVLGKGLSVGTAPITREKTIELSCSDSGCS
;
A
#
# COMPACT_ATOMS: atom_id res chain seq x y z
N MET A 1 57.73 36.92 -54.83
CA MET A 1 56.94 38.11 -55.19
C MET A 1 55.52 37.88 -54.69
N ARG A 2 55.03 38.77 -53.80
CA ARG A 2 53.63 39.13 -53.51
C ARG A 2 52.62 37.99 -53.21
N LEU A 3 52.17 37.82 -51.96
CA LEU A 3 51.12 38.59 -51.23
C LEU A 3 49.67 38.19 -51.57
N ALA A 4 48.97 37.78 -50.50
CA ALA A 4 47.54 37.98 -50.20
C ALA A 4 46.52 37.13 -51.00
N LYS A 5 45.42 36.62 -50.42
CA LYS A 5 44.51 37.21 -49.41
C LYS A 5 43.77 36.17 -48.54
N MET A 6 43.52 36.57 -47.28
CA MET A 6 42.29 36.45 -46.43
C MET A 6 41.47 35.14 -46.51
N GLY A 7 41.05 34.50 -45.42
CA GLY A 7 40.79 34.95 -44.05
C GLY A 7 39.43 34.39 -43.58
N LEU A 8 39.39 33.91 -42.33
CA LEU A 8 38.24 33.71 -41.43
C LEU A 8 36.97 33.00 -41.95
N LEU A 9 36.59 31.88 -41.31
CA LEU A 9 35.34 31.74 -40.52
C LEU A 9 35.09 30.28 -40.10
N GLY A 10 34.72 30.08 -38.82
CA GLY A 10 33.76 29.03 -38.43
C GLY A 10 34.29 27.78 -37.71
N LEU A 11 34.69 27.92 -36.45
CA LEU A 11 34.51 26.85 -35.47
C LEU A 11 33.04 26.84 -35.02
N LEU A 12 32.30 25.78 -35.32
CA LEU A 12 31.09 25.33 -34.59
C LEU A 12 30.65 23.98 -35.18
N GLY A 13 30.73 22.92 -34.38
CA GLY A 13 30.29 21.59 -34.80
C GLY A 13 30.76 20.46 -33.87
N LEU A 14 30.56 20.60 -32.56
CA LEU A 14 30.63 19.46 -31.64
C LEU A 14 29.28 18.73 -31.70
N GLY A 15 29.31 17.53 -32.28
CA GLY A 15 28.15 16.66 -32.43
C GLY A 15 27.60 16.20 -31.08
N LEU A 16 26.29 16.39 -30.90
CA LEU A 16 25.50 15.76 -29.86
C LEU A 16 25.36 14.27 -30.16
N LEU A 17 26.09 13.43 -29.43
CA LEU A 17 25.79 12.01 -29.28
C LEU A 17 24.53 11.89 -28.42
N GLY A 18 23.40 11.65 -29.07
CA GLY A 18 22.15 11.33 -28.39
C GLY A 18 22.27 9.98 -27.67
N CYS A 19 22.09 9.98 -26.35
CA CYS A 19 21.74 8.77 -25.60
C CYS A 19 20.39 8.26 -26.13
N GLN A 20 20.40 7.24 -26.99
CA GLN A 20 19.23 6.40 -27.19
C GLN A 20 19.02 5.62 -25.89
N THR A 21 18.04 6.06 -25.09
CA THR A 21 17.45 5.22 -24.05
C THR A 21 16.89 3.99 -24.73
N GLN A 22 17.53 2.84 -24.50
CA GLN A 22 17.06 1.54 -24.93
C GLN A 22 15.68 1.31 -24.30
N GLN A 23 14.63 1.54 -25.09
CA GLN A 23 13.25 1.34 -24.69
C GLN A 23 13.09 -0.14 -24.38
N ALA A 24 12.81 -0.45 -23.10
CA ALA A 24 12.50 -1.81 -22.68
C ALA A 24 11.38 -2.36 -23.58
N ALA A 25 11.50 -3.62 -24.01
CA ALA A 25 10.45 -4.29 -24.76
C ALA A 25 9.13 -4.18 -23.97
N PRO A 26 7.97 -3.98 -24.63
CA PRO A 26 6.69 -3.89 -23.93
C PRO A 26 6.50 -5.16 -23.08
N GLU A 27 6.26 -4.99 -21.78
CA GLU A 27 5.89 -6.10 -20.92
C GLU A 27 4.60 -6.71 -21.48
N GLY A 28 4.66 -8.00 -21.82
CA GLY A 28 3.49 -8.73 -22.30
C GLY A 28 2.39 -8.73 -21.23
N CYS A 29 1.14 -8.85 -21.67
CA CYS A 29 0.02 -8.98 -20.74
C CYS A 29 0.08 -10.31 -19.99
N GLN A 30 0.07 -10.27 -18.66
CA GLN A 30 -0.10 -11.44 -17.81
C GLN A 30 -1.50 -11.43 -17.21
N ALA A 31 -2.29 -12.47 -17.49
CA ALA A 31 -3.64 -12.57 -16.96
C ALA A 31 -3.63 -12.81 -15.44
N VAL A 32 -4.34 -11.97 -14.68
CA VAL A 32 -4.63 -12.23 -13.27
C VAL A 32 -5.89 -13.08 -13.17
N ALA A 33 -5.77 -14.24 -12.53
CA ALA A 33 -6.88 -15.18 -12.39
C ALA A 33 -8.05 -14.57 -11.60
N TYR A 34 -9.27 -14.76 -12.12
CA TYR A 34 -10.48 -14.40 -11.41
C TYR A 34 -10.69 -15.28 -10.19
N GLN A 35 -10.97 -14.66 -9.06
CA GLN A 35 -11.26 -15.37 -7.82
C GLN A 35 -12.72 -15.85 -7.82
N PRO A 36 -12.98 -17.14 -7.52
CA PRO A 36 -14.34 -17.63 -7.33
C PRO A 36 -14.88 -17.10 -5.99
N GLY A 37 -16.00 -16.37 -6.04
CA GLY A 37 -16.62 -15.79 -4.85
C GLY A 37 -15.94 -14.51 -4.34
N GLY A 38 -16.28 -14.09 -3.13
CA GLY A 38 -15.73 -12.85 -2.54
C GLY A 38 -16.25 -11.57 -3.19
N VAL A 39 -17.27 -11.64 -4.05
CA VAL A 39 -17.94 -10.47 -4.64
C VAL A 39 -19.43 -10.63 -4.41
N SER A 40 -20.08 -9.55 -3.97
CA SER A 40 -21.53 -9.40 -4.03
C SER A 40 -21.90 -8.08 -4.71
N GLY A 41 -23.09 -8.04 -5.28
CA GLY A 41 -23.55 -6.92 -6.10
C GLY A 41 -23.17 -7.05 -7.57
N SER A 42 -23.44 -6.01 -8.34
CA SER A 42 -23.16 -5.94 -9.77
C SER A 42 -23.05 -4.49 -10.21
N PHE A 43 -22.13 -4.23 -11.14
CA PHE A 43 -22.06 -2.97 -11.86
C PHE A 43 -22.85 -3.05 -13.16
N VAL A 44 -23.46 -1.93 -13.52
CA VAL A 44 -24.03 -1.67 -14.84
C VAL A 44 -22.98 -0.87 -15.61
N PRO A 45 -22.34 -1.48 -16.64
CA PRO A 45 -21.35 -0.77 -17.43
C PRO A 45 -21.98 0.42 -18.19
N ALA A 46 -21.16 1.41 -18.54
CA ALA A 46 -21.55 2.45 -19.47
C ALA A 46 -21.77 1.87 -20.89
N ASP A 47 -22.59 2.52 -21.72
CA ASP A 47 -22.96 2.02 -23.06
C ASP A 47 -21.76 1.80 -24.00
N ASN A 48 -20.68 2.56 -23.81
CA ASN A 48 -19.45 2.47 -24.59
C ASN A 48 -18.38 1.58 -23.93
N PHE A 49 -18.72 0.83 -22.88
CA PHE A 49 -17.82 -0.08 -22.20
C PHE A 49 -17.62 -1.39 -22.96
N ARG A 50 -16.38 -1.88 -22.95
CA ARG A 50 -16.01 -3.21 -23.45
C ARG A 50 -15.01 -3.86 -22.51
N ARG A 51 -15.35 -5.05 -22.01
CA ARG A 51 -14.37 -5.92 -21.38
C ARG A 51 -13.41 -6.48 -22.43
N VAL A 52 -12.11 -6.46 -22.13
CA VAL A 52 -11.07 -7.06 -22.97
C VAL A 52 -10.39 -8.16 -22.16
N GLU A 53 -10.44 -9.39 -22.66
CA GLU A 53 -9.78 -10.53 -22.01
C GLU A 53 -8.26 -10.38 -22.10
N ALA A 54 -7.55 -10.71 -21.02
CA ALA A 54 -6.10 -10.53 -20.97
C ALA A 54 -5.35 -11.36 -22.04
N ASP A 55 -5.88 -12.52 -22.44
CA ASP A 55 -5.32 -13.38 -23.49
C ASP A 55 -5.38 -12.75 -24.89
N SER A 56 -6.32 -11.82 -25.10
CA SER A 56 -6.43 -11.05 -26.34
C SER A 56 -5.42 -9.90 -26.42
N ILE A 57 -4.69 -9.58 -25.34
CA ILE A 57 -3.75 -8.45 -25.28
C ILE A 57 -2.31 -8.98 -25.45
N SER A 58 -1.68 -8.66 -26.58
CA SER A 58 -0.31 -9.11 -26.88
C SER A 58 0.77 -8.09 -26.52
N GLY A 59 0.40 -6.83 -26.25
CA GLY A 59 1.34 -5.76 -25.89
C GLY A 59 0.67 -4.64 -25.12
N VAL A 60 1.32 -4.17 -24.05
CA VAL A 60 0.85 -3.07 -23.21
C VAL A 60 1.92 -1.98 -23.15
N GLU A 61 1.58 -0.79 -23.62
CA GLU A 61 2.40 0.42 -23.50
C GLU A 61 1.63 1.48 -22.70
N ALA A 62 2.28 2.57 -22.30
CA ALA A 62 1.63 3.64 -21.54
C ALA A 62 0.44 4.26 -22.30
N SER A 63 0.57 4.50 -23.61
CA SER A 63 -0.45 5.14 -24.45
C SER A 63 -1.02 4.22 -25.53
N ARG A 64 -0.63 2.93 -25.57
CA ARG A 64 -1.08 1.98 -26.60
C ARG A 64 -1.34 0.59 -26.03
N LEU A 65 -2.25 -0.14 -26.67
CA LEU A 65 -2.49 -1.56 -26.43
C LEU A 65 -2.52 -2.30 -27.76
N GLN A 66 -1.87 -3.45 -27.83
CA GLN A 66 -2.00 -4.37 -28.95
C GLN A 66 -3.02 -5.44 -28.59
N VAL A 67 -4.10 -5.55 -29.36
CA VAL A 67 -5.21 -6.46 -29.05
C VAL A 67 -5.66 -7.26 -30.27
N ALA A 68 -6.10 -8.49 -30.04
CA ALA A 68 -6.86 -9.26 -31.00
C ALA A 68 -8.28 -8.69 -31.10
N GLU A 69 -8.70 -8.37 -32.32
CA GLU A 69 -9.99 -7.78 -32.62
C GLU A 69 -10.90 -8.80 -33.30
N ASP A 70 -12.11 -8.90 -32.76
CA ASP A 70 -13.25 -9.58 -33.37
C ASP A 70 -13.80 -8.72 -34.54
N PRO A 71 -13.80 -9.22 -35.79
CA PRO A 71 -14.35 -8.51 -36.95
C PRO A 71 -15.81 -8.09 -36.80
N ASP A 72 -16.62 -8.87 -36.08
CA ASP A 72 -18.05 -8.59 -35.89
C ASP A 72 -18.28 -7.49 -34.84
N HIS A 73 -17.30 -7.27 -33.96
CA HIS A 73 -17.33 -6.27 -32.90
C HIS A 73 -16.03 -5.46 -32.91
N PRO A 74 -15.81 -4.59 -33.92
CA PRO A 74 -14.60 -3.80 -34.00
C PRO A 74 -14.53 -2.77 -32.87
N PHE A 75 -13.32 -2.50 -32.40
CA PHE A 75 -13.03 -1.39 -31.50
C PHE A 75 -13.31 -0.05 -32.18
N LYS A 76 -13.69 0.95 -31.37
CA LYS A 76 -14.01 2.31 -31.84
C LYS A 76 -13.41 3.33 -30.90
N ALA A 77 -13.03 4.49 -31.46
CA ALA A 77 -12.66 5.64 -30.66
C ALA A 77 -13.81 6.04 -29.71
N GLY A 78 -13.45 6.47 -28.50
CA GLY A 78 -14.38 6.79 -27.42
C GLY A 78 -14.81 5.59 -26.57
N GLN A 79 -14.49 4.34 -26.95
CA GLN A 79 -14.77 3.17 -26.12
C GLN A 79 -13.94 3.17 -24.84
N LEU A 80 -14.53 2.63 -23.78
CA LEU A 80 -13.86 2.38 -22.52
C LEU A 80 -13.57 0.90 -22.41
N ILE A 81 -12.33 0.56 -22.11
CA ILE A 81 -11.88 -0.81 -22.01
C ILE A 81 -11.37 -1.09 -20.61
N ALA A 82 -11.74 -2.25 -20.07
CA ALA A 82 -11.16 -2.77 -18.85
C ALA A 82 -10.74 -4.23 -19.02
N SER A 83 -9.63 -4.59 -18.38
CA SER A 83 -9.04 -5.92 -18.47
C SER A 83 -8.38 -6.33 -17.15
N ASN A 84 -8.35 -7.65 -16.90
CA ASN A 84 -7.60 -8.28 -15.81
C ASN A 84 -6.10 -8.49 -16.11
N CYS A 85 -5.56 -7.72 -17.05
CA CYS A 85 -4.16 -7.76 -17.45
C CYS A 85 -3.23 -7.09 -16.43
N ASN A 86 -2.14 -7.76 -16.03
CA ASN A 86 -1.12 -7.26 -15.11
C ASN A 86 -1.74 -6.73 -13.79
N ASP A 87 -1.50 -5.48 -13.41
CA ASP A 87 -2.12 -4.88 -12.22
C ASP A 87 -3.57 -4.40 -12.48
N GLY A 88 -4.13 -4.71 -13.65
CA GLY A 88 -5.41 -4.25 -14.19
C GLY A 88 -5.25 -3.07 -15.13
N LEU A 89 -6.17 -2.96 -16.09
CA LEU A 89 -6.23 -1.84 -17.04
C LEU A 89 -7.63 -1.23 -17.07
N VAL A 90 -7.73 0.10 -17.02
CA VAL A 90 -8.92 0.88 -17.39
C VAL A 90 -8.48 2.02 -18.29
N ARG A 91 -8.92 2.01 -19.54
CA ARG A 91 -8.49 3.00 -20.53
C ARG A 91 -9.61 3.45 -21.45
N ARG A 92 -9.45 4.64 -22.01
CA ARG A 92 -10.28 5.15 -23.09
C ARG A 92 -9.52 5.03 -24.42
N VAL A 93 -10.15 4.40 -25.40
CA VAL A 93 -9.63 4.32 -26.76
C VAL A 93 -9.77 5.70 -27.42
N THR A 94 -8.66 6.28 -27.86
CA THR A 94 -8.64 7.56 -28.57
C THR A 94 -8.63 7.34 -30.08
N GLU A 95 -8.00 6.26 -30.55
CA GLU A 95 -7.89 5.92 -31.96
C GLU A 95 -7.62 4.42 -32.12
N VAL A 96 -8.08 3.83 -33.24
CA VAL A 96 -7.80 2.44 -33.62
C VAL A 96 -6.91 2.46 -34.86
N GLN A 97 -5.73 1.87 -34.75
CA GLN A 97 -4.75 1.75 -35.82
C GLN A 97 -4.59 0.28 -36.19
N ALA A 98 -4.66 -0.04 -37.49
CA ALA A 98 -4.34 -1.37 -37.95
C ALA A 98 -2.88 -1.70 -37.62
N ALA A 99 -2.60 -2.88 -37.06
CA ALA A 99 -1.22 -3.27 -36.78
C ALA A 99 -0.46 -3.47 -38.10
N THR A 100 0.49 -2.58 -38.36
CA THR A 100 1.30 -2.60 -39.58
C THR A 100 2.44 -3.62 -39.42
N ALA A 101 2.15 -4.91 -39.63
CA ALA A 101 3.12 -5.94 -40.04
C ALA A 101 2.41 -7.26 -40.36
N SER A 102 2.36 -7.59 -41.67
CA SER A 102 1.95 -8.87 -42.29
C SER A 102 0.70 -9.53 -41.74
N ASP A 103 -0.37 -9.53 -42.54
CA ASP A 103 -1.61 -10.27 -42.39
C ASP A 103 -1.43 -11.70 -41.86
N LYS A 104 -1.38 -11.86 -40.54
CA LYS A 104 -1.79 -13.09 -39.87
C LYS A 104 -3.28 -12.95 -39.55
N VAL A 105 -4.08 -12.87 -40.60
CA VAL A 105 -5.50 -13.24 -40.48
C VAL A 105 -5.48 -14.72 -40.12
N SER A 106 -5.84 -15.06 -38.89
CA SER A 106 -6.08 -16.47 -38.56
C SER A 106 -7.21 -16.98 -39.48
N PRO A 107 -7.33 -18.29 -39.73
CA PRO A 107 -8.44 -18.84 -40.52
C PRO A 107 -9.85 -18.44 -40.03
N GLN A 108 -9.94 -17.82 -38.85
CA GLN A 108 -11.15 -17.35 -38.17
C GLN A 108 -11.38 -15.84 -38.32
N GLY A 109 -10.56 -15.11 -39.10
CA GLY A 109 -10.77 -13.66 -39.35
C GLY A 109 -10.27 -12.72 -38.26
N ILE A 110 -9.69 -13.23 -37.17
CA ILE A 110 -9.19 -12.41 -36.05
C ILE A 110 -7.98 -11.61 -36.52
N ARG A 111 -8.04 -10.28 -36.36
CA ARG A 111 -6.96 -9.35 -36.73
C ARG A 111 -6.37 -8.69 -35.50
N THR A 112 -5.07 -8.44 -35.50
CA THR A 112 -4.42 -7.68 -34.43
C THR A 112 -4.46 -6.19 -34.75
N VAL A 113 -4.86 -5.35 -33.80
CA VAL A 113 -4.89 -3.89 -33.93
C VAL A 113 -4.13 -3.22 -32.78
N TRP A 114 -3.64 -2.01 -33.04
CA TRP A 114 -3.15 -1.10 -32.00
C TRP A 114 -4.24 -0.11 -31.63
N LEU A 115 -4.59 -0.09 -30.35
CA LEU A 115 -5.46 0.92 -29.78
C LEU A 115 -4.57 2.03 -29.20
N ASN A 116 -4.66 3.25 -29.72
CA ASN A 116 -4.17 4.40 -28.97
C ASN A 116 -5.15 4.63 -27.81
N THR A 117 -4.60 4.87 -26.63
CA THR A 117 -5.35 4.92 -25.39
C THR A 117 -4.85 6.03 -24.48
N GLN A 118 -5.72 6.46 -23.58
CA GLN A 118 -5.38 7.29 -22.43
C GLN A 118 -5.97 6.70 -21.16
N ASP A 119 -5.45 7.10 -20.01
CA ASP A 119 -5.99 6.72 -18.71
C ASP A 119 -7.46 7.11 -18.58
N ALA A 120 -8.25 6.25 -17.95
CA ALA A 120 -9.66 6.48 -17.66
C ALA A 120 -9.97 6.09 -16.21
N ALA A 121 -10.98 6.74 -15.63
CA ALA A 121 -11.50 6.38 -14.32
C ALA A 121 -12.62 5.35 -14.45
N LEU A 122 -12.86 4.60 -13.38
CA LEU A 122 -13.92 3.60 -13.31
C LEU A 122 -15.32 4.23 -13.41
N GLU A 123 -15.48 5.48 -12.95
CA GLU A 123 -16.70 6.29 -13.19
C GLU A 123 -17.03 6.48 -14.67
N ASP A 124 -16.03 6.53 -15.55
CA ASP A 124 -16.31 6.61 -16.98
C ASP A 124 -16.92 5.29 -17.47
N ALA A 125 -16.44 4.16 -16.93
CA ALA A 125 -16.77 2.81 -17.37
C ALA A 125 -18.06 2.23 -16.75
N ILE A 126 -18.56 2.82 -15.66
CA ILE A 126 -19.70 2.32 -14.88
C ILE A 126 -20.78 3.39 -14.81
N ALA A 127 -21.98 3.04 -15.27
CA ALA A 127 -23.15 3.92 -15.18
C ALA A 127 -23.74 3.92 -13.75
N SER A 128 -23.89 2.74 -13.14
CA SER A 128 -24.43 2.58 -11.80
C SER A 128 -24.14 1.20 -11.21
N GLY A 129 -24.50 1.00 -9.94
CA GLY A 129 -24.49 -0.30 -9.28
C GLY A 129 -23.64 -0.29 -8.02
N GLU A 130 -23.63 -1.43 -7.33
CA GLU A 130 -22.81 -1.60 -6.13
C GLU A 130 -22.02 -2.89 -6.17
N ALA A 131 -20.87 -2.88 -5.53
CA ALA A 131 -20.01 -4.03 -5.38
C ALA A 131 -19.44 -4.05 -3.96
N SER A 132 -19.49 -5.21 -3.33
CA SER A 132 -18.70 -5.50 -2.13
C SER A 132 -17.71 -6.60 -2.47
N ILE A 133 -16.43 -6.30 -2.37
CA ILE A 133 -15.32 -7.20 -2.64
C ILE A 133 -14.68 -7.57 -1.31
N ASN A 134 -14.71 -8.85 -1.00
CA ASN A 134 -14.06 -9.47 0.12
C ASN A 134 -12.90 -10.33 -0.42
N PHE A 135 -11.68 -9.96 -0.07
CA PHE A 135 -10.50 -10.72 -0.48
C PHE A 135 -10.37 -12.04 0.26
N GLY A 136 -11.15 -12.26 1.31
CA GLY A 136 -10.90 -13.31 2.27
C GLY A 136 -9.58 -13.09 2.99
N GLN A 137 -9.19 -14.11 3.73
CA GLN A 137 -7.93 -14.10 4.45
C GLN A 137 -6.75 -14.13 3.48
N LEU A 138 -5.83 -13.19 3.63
CA LEU A 138 -4.54 -13.17 2.96
C LEU A 138 -3.54 -13.95 3.79
N GLU A 139 -2.82 -14.85 3.12
CA GLU A 139 -1.69 -15.57 3.69
C GLU A 139 -0.40 -15.04 3.08
N LEU A 140 0.58 -14.73 3.94
CA LEU A 140 1.91 -14.32 3.47
C LEU A 140 2.73 -15.56 3.14
N GLN A 141 3.01 -15.77 1.85
CA GLN A 141 3.76 -16.93 1.38
C GLN A 141 5.27 -16.65 1.25
N SER A 142 5.65 -15.39 1.04
CA SER A 142 7.04 -14.98 0.88
C SER A 142 7.27 -13.51 1.23
N LEU A 143 8.53 -13.19 1.56
CA LEU A 143 9.03 -11.82 1.66
C LEU A 143 9.91 -11.52 0.44
N GLU A 144 9.65 -10.40 -0.24
CA GLU A 144 10.54 -9.91 -1.30
C GLU A 144 11.70 -9.12 -0.70
N GLN A 145 11.47 -8.47 0.44
CA GLN A 145 12.47 -7.69 1.15
C GLN A 145 12.36 -7.97 2.64
N ALA A 146 13.51 -8.15 3.30
CA ALA A 146 13.62 -8.32 4.73
C ALA A 146 14.97 -7.78 5.20
N LEU A 147 14.99 -7.08 6.33
CA LEU A 147 16.24 -6.70 6.97
C LEU A 147 16.89 -7.90 7.67
N PRO A 148 18.22 -7.85 7.93
CA PRO A 148 18.88 -8.85 8.76
C PRO A 148 18.18 -9.02 10.11
N GLY A 149 17.94 -10.27 10.51
CA GLY A 149 17.22 -10.61 11.74
C GLY A 149 15.70 -10.71 11.59
N VAL A 150 15.14 -10.54 10.39
CA VAL A 150 13.72 -10.75 10.11
C VAL A 150 13.52 -12.03 9.30
N GLU A 151 12.73 -12.96 9.83
CA GLU A 151 12.47 -14.27 9.21
C GLU A 151 10.97 -14.53 9.10
N LEU A 152 10.50 -15.04 7.96
CA LEU A 152 9.11 -15.49 7.76
C LEU A 152 9.05 -17.02 7.84
N GLN A 153 8.18 -17.54 8.70
CA GLN A 153 7.79 -18.95 8.69
C GLN A 153 6.64 -19.13 7.69
N GLN A 154 6.94 -19.73 6.53
CA GLN A 154 5.97 -19.82 5.42
C GLN A 154 4.68 -20.58 5.78
N VAL A 155 4.77 -21.56 6.67
CA VAL A 155 3.61 -22.40 7.04
C VAL A 155 2.63 -21.66 7.96
N THR A 156 3.15 -20.85 8.89
CA THR A 156 2.33 -20.18 9.92
C THR A 156 2.09 -18.71 9.60
N GLY A 157 2.79 -18.14 8.61
CA GLY A 157 2.80 -16.69 8.35
C GLY A 157 3.53 -15.88 9.44
N LYS A 158 4.15 -16.56 10.42
CA LYS A 158 4.79 -15.95 11.58
C LYS A 158 6.08 -15.25 11.17
N ILE A 159 6.17 -13.96 11.45
CA ILE A 159 7.39 -13.18 11.31
C ILE A 159 8.14 -13.16 12.63
N THR A 160 9.40 -13.56 12.64
CA THR A 160 10.27 -13.55 13.82
C THR A 160 11.29 -12.42 13.69
N LEU A 161 11.48 -11.68 14.79
CA LEU A 161 12.48 -10.62 14.94
C LEU A 161 13.59 -11.12 15.86
N LYS A 162 14.81 -11.21 15.35
CA LYS A 162 16.01 -11.65 16.09
C LYS A 162 17.07 -10.55 16.05
N ASN A 163 17.27 -9.87 17.18
CA ASN A 163 18.26 -8.81 17.36
C ASN A 163 18.19 -7.73 16.27
N LEU A 164 16.97 -7.39 15.84
CA LEU A 164 16.77 -6.32 14.86
C LEU A 164 17.21 -5.01 15.50
N THR A 165 18.28 -4.43 14.97
CA THR A 165 18.90 -3.24 15.56
C THR A 165 18.60 -2.01 14.73
N LEU A 166 18.03 -1.00 15.37
CA LEU A 166 17.80 0.32 14.80
C LEU A 166 18.73 1.31 15.50
N ASN A 167 19.36 2.19 14.72
CA ASN A 167 20.19 3.28 15.22
C ASN A 167 19.58 4.61 14.77
N PRO A 168 18.57 5.16 15.50
CA PRO A 168 17.88 6.39 15.12
C PRO A 168 18.83 7.57 14.97
N VAL A 169 19.75 7.73 15.93
CA VAL A 169 20.73 8.80 16.03
C VAL A 169 21.97 8.29 16.78
N ALA A 170 23.09 9.00 16.65
CA ALA A 170 24.32 8.64 17.36
C ALA A 170 24.10 8.67 18.90
N GLY A 171 24.36 7.53 19.55
CA GLY A 171 24.14 7.35 20.99
C GLY A 171 22.76 6.79 21.36
N VAL A 172 21.93 6.42 20.38
CA VAL A 172 20.70 5.65 20.61
C VAL A 172 20.77 4.33 19.85
N THR A 173 20.54 3.24 20.58
CA THR A 173 20.37 1.91 19.99
C THR A 173 19.07 1.31 20.47
N VAL A 174 18.26 0.86 19.52
CA VAL A 174 17.01 0.13 19.78
C VAL A 174 17.18 -1.29 19.25
N VAL A 175 17.05 -2.28 20.12
CA VAL A 175 17.06 -3.69 19.74
C VAL A 175 15.66 -4.25 19.92
N LEU A 176 15.11 -4.80 18.85
CA LEU A 176 13.80 -5.43 18.83
C LEU A 176 13.94 -6.94 18.70
N ASN A 177 13.21 -7.66 19.54
CA ASN A 177 13.11 -9.11 19.54
C ASN A 177 11.65 -9.54 19.67
N GLY A 178 11.33 -10.70 19.11
CA GLY A 178 10.06 -11.38 19.34
C GLY A 178 9.41 -11.87 18.05
N SER A 179 8.08 -11.85 17.98
CA SER A 179 7.36 -12.40 16.84
C SER A 179 6.02 -11.74 16.58
N LEU A 180 5.54 -11.89 15.35
CA LEU A 180 4.33 -11.27 14.82
C LEU A 180 3.60 -12.33 13.99
N GLU A 181 2.32 -12.51 14.24
CA GLU A 181 1.42 -13.35 13.47
C GLU A 181 0.21 -12.51 13.10
N GLN A 182 -0.25 -12.61 11.85
CA GLN A 182 -1.34 -11.78 11.38
C GLN A 182 -2.26 -12.55 10.45
N THR A 183 -3.55 -12.28 10.61
CA THR A 183 -4.56 -12.56 9.62
C THR A 183 -5.01 -11.24 9.03
N LEU A 184 -4.99 -11.11 7.71
CA LEU A 184 -5.38 -9.88 7.02
C LEU A 184 -6.59 -10.20 6.15
N ASN A 185 -7.67 -9.47 6.32
CA ASN A 185 -8.90 -9.63 5.57
C ASN A 185 -9.33 -8.27 4.99
N PRO A 186 -8.74 -7.87 3.86
CA PRO A 186 -9.12 -6.63 3.21
C PRO A 186 -10.50 -6.73 2.56
N ARG A 187 -11.25 -5.65 2.66
CA ARG A 187 -12.58 -5.51 2.08
C ARG A 187 -12.72 -4.16 1.41
N PHE A 188 -13.45 -4.16 0.31
CA PHE A 188 -13.72 -2.96 -0.47
C PHE A 188 -15.20 -2.89 -0.79
N ARG A 189 -15.80 -1.73 -0.67
CA ARG A 189 -17.16 -1.46 -1.15
C ARG A 189 -17.12 -0.29 -2.11
N LEU A 190 -17.83 -0.42 -3.21
CA LEU A 190 -17.93 0.57 -4.27
C LEU A 190 -19.39 0.71 -4.63
N VAL A 191 -19.91 1.93 -4.60
CA VAL A 191 -21.27 2.25 -5.05
C VAL A 191 -21.16 3.37 -6.07
N PHE A 192 -21.71 3.13 -7.25
CA PHE A 192 -21.82 4.09 -8.34
C PHE A 192 -23.28 4.49 -8.50
N ASN A 193 -23.54 5.79 -8.53
CA ASN A 193 -24.85 6.33 -8.77
C ASN A 193 -24.75 7.53 -9.71
N SER A 194 -25.53 7.50 -10.79
CA SER A 194 -25.52 8.52 -11.85
C SER A 194 -24.12 8.79 -12.41
N GLY A 195 -23.38 7.74 -12.76
CA GLY A 195 -22.06 7.83 -13.40
C GLY A 195 -20.95 8.40 -12.52
N SER A 196 -21.11 8.41 -11.19
CA SER A 196 -20.07 8.83 -10.25
C SER A 196 -20.05 7.97 -9.00
N VAL A 197 -18.91 7.93 -8.31
CA VAL A 197 -18.75 7.24 -7.03
C VAL A 197 -19.59 7.95 -5.98
N ASP A 198 -20.53 7.20 -5.43
CA ASP A 198 -21.39 7.62 -4.34
C ASP A 198 -20.76 7.25 -2.98
N VAL A 199 -20.31 5.99 -2.87
CA VAL A 199 -19.64 5.46 -1.69
C VAL A 199 -18.42 4.65 -2.11
N PHE A 200 -17.31 4.88 -1.42
CA PHE A 200 -16.15 3.99 -1.46
C PHE A 200 -15.74 3.64 -0.03
N GLU A 201 -15.61 2.37 0.27
CA GLU A 201 -15.07 1.90 1.54
C GLU A 201 -13.86 1.01 1.27
N ALA A 202 -12.77 1.25 1.98
CA ALA A 202 -11.64 0.34 2.07
C ALA A 202 -11.42 0.01 3.54
N GLY A 203 -11.58 -1.26 3.89
CA GLY A 203 -11.41 -1.77 5.24
C GLY A 203 -10.37 -2.88 5.27
N LEU A 204 -9.73 -3.01 6.41
CA LEU A 204 -8.86 -4.10 6.76
C LEU A 204 -9.31 -4.64 8.12
N GLY A 205 -9.87 -5.84 8.09
CA GLY A 205 -10.15 -6.62 9.28
C GLY A 205 -9.09 -7.67 9.52
N GLY A 206 -8.99 -8.17 10.74
CA GLY A 206 -8.12 -9.30 11.05
C GLY A 206 -7.71 -9.37 12.51
N GLU A 207 -6.80 -10.29 12.77
CA GLU A 207 -6.16 -10.48 14.06
C GLU A 207 -4.66 -10.25 13.88
N PHE A 208 -4.06 -9.49 14.79
CA PHE A 208 -2.64 -9.27 14.88
C PHE A 208 -2.15 -9.72 16.25
N LYS A 209 -1.43 -10.84 16.29
CA LYS A 209 -0.77 -11.36 17.48
C LYS A 209 0.67 -10.93 17.44
N SER A 210 1.17 -10.39 18.55
CA SER A 210 2.57 -10.04 18.62
C SER A 210 3.14 -10.33 19.98
N GLU A 211 4.43 -10.60 20.00
CA GLU A 211 5.30 -10.53 21.16
C GLU A 211 6.44 -9.60 20.75
N ILE A 212 6.47 -8.38 21.24
CA ILE A 212 7.50 -7.41 20.92
C ILE A 212 8.22 -7.05 22.21
N LYS A 213 9.53 -7.29 22.23
CA LYS A 213 10.43 -6.86 23.29
C LYS A 213 11.40 -5.84 22.70
N ALA A 214 11.42 -4.66 23.29
CA ALA A 214 12.29 -3.57 22.92
C ALA A 214 13.29 -3.31 24.03
N LYS A 215 14.57 -3.25 23.67
CA LYS A 215 15.64 -2.73 24.50
C LYS A 215 16.12 -1.42 23.89
N ILE A 216 15.93 -0.33 24.62
CA ILE A 216 16.36 1.01 24.23
C ILE A 216 17.53 1.41 25.11
N THR A 217 18.67 1.72 24.50
CA THR A 217 19.85 2.24 25.17
C THR A 217 20.13 3.64 24.65
N VAL A 218 20.16 4.63 25.53
CA VAL A 218 20.53 6.01 25.23
C VAL A 218 21.80 6.32 26.01
N SER A 219 22.91 6.60 25.33
CA SER A 219 24.22 6.72 25.98
C SER A 219 24.54 8.12 26.54
N LYS A 220 23.71 9.12 26.24
CA LYS A 220 23.88 10.53 26.63
C LYS A 220 22.54 11.26 26.62
N ALA A 221 22.52 12.51 27.10
CA ALA A 221 21.35 13.37 26.98
C ALA A 221 20.95 13.56 25.50
N ILE A 222 19.72 13.16 25.16
CA ILE A 222 19.13 13.28 23.81
C ILE A 222 17.69 13.75 23.98
N PRO A 223 17.38 15.04 23.70
CA PRO A 223 16.06 15.62 23.99
C PRO A 223 14.92 14.95 23.23
N SER A 224 15.15 14.58 21.97
CA SER A 224 14.20 13.82 21.17
C SER A 224 14.90 13.06 20.04
N TRP A 225 14.32 11.94 19.64
CA TRP A 225 14.70 11.15 18.48
C TRP A 225 13.49 10.40 17.94
N ASN A 226 13.52 10.06 16.65
CA ASN A 226 12.49 9.28 15.98
C ASN A 226 13.12 8.46 14.84
N LYS A 227 12.69 7.22 14.69
CA LYS A 227 13.03 6.36 13.56
C LYS A 227 11.85 5.47 13.25
N GLU A 228 11.39 5.53 12.01
CA GLU A 228 10.49 4.55 11.41
C GLU A 228 11.24 3.84 10.29
N GLN A 229 11.08 2.53 10.18
CA GLN A 229 11.76 1.73 9.16
C GLN A 229 10.89 0.55 8.71
N PRO A 230 10.68 0.36 7.40
CA PRO A 230 10.17 -0.89 6.85
C PRO A 230 11.20 -2.00 7.09
N ILE A 231 10.74 -3.11 7.67
CA ILE A 231 11.61 -4.24 8.05
C ILE A 231 11.33 -5.50 7.27
N ALA A 232 10.12 -5.62 6.71
CA ALA A 232 9.75 -6.66 5.77
C ALA A 232 8.72 -6.13 4.78
N GLN A 233 8.77 -6.64 3.54
CA GLN A 233 7.75 -6.43 2.52
C GLN A 233 7.42 -7.78 1.88
N ALA A 234 6.13 -8.11 1.87
CA ALA A 234 5.64 -9.28 1.15
C ALA A 234 5.49 -8.99 -0.34
N ALA A 235 5.49 -10.05 -1.15
CA ALA A 235 5.23 -9.93 -2.58
C ALA A 235 3.82 -9.34 -2.83
N PRO A 236 3.62 -8.55 -3.90
CA PRO A 236 2.31 -8.03 -4.26
C PRO A 236 1.32 -9.17 -4.55
N ILE A 237 0.19 -9.18 -3.84
CA ILE A 237 -0.89 -10.14 -4.03
C ILE A 237 -1.91 -9.55 -4.99
N ARG A 238 -2.03 -10.15 -6.18
CA ARG A 238 -2.93 -9.70 -7.25
C ARG A 238 -4.18 -10.56 -7.28
N ARG A 239 -5.36 -9.93 -7.29
CA ARG A 239 -6.63 -10.64 -7.47
C ARG A 239 -7.52 -9.88 -8.44
N ALA A 240 -8.14 -10.63 -9.35
CA ALA A 240 -9.17 -10.12 -10.24
C ALA A 240 -10.53 -10.63 -9.77
N PHE A 241 -11.52 -9.76 -9.87
CA PHE A 241 -12.90 -10.00 -9.49
C PHE A 241 -13.79 -9.58 -10.65
N LEU A 242 -14.78 -10.40 -10.98
CA LEU A 242 -15.77 -10.02 -11.99
C LEU A 242 -17.00 -9.47 -11.27
N VAL A 243 -17.25 -8.17 -11.40
CA VAL A 243 -18.41 -7.49 -10.82
C VAL A 243 -19.40 -7.21 -11.95
N GLY A 244 -20.38 -8.09 -12.12
CA GLY A 244 -21.21 -8.09 -13.33
C GLY A 244 -20.35 -8.38 -14.56
N ALA A 245 -20.23 -7.42 -15.48
CA ALA A 245 -19.36 -7.53 -16.66
C ALA A 245 -18.00 -6.81 -16.50
N VAL A 246 -17.79 -6.09 -15.38
CA VAL A 246 -16.60 -5.25 -15.19
C VAL A 246 -15.52 -6.02 -14.42
N PRO A 247 -14.31 -6.19 -15.00
CA PRO A 247 -13.22 -6.85 -14.31
C PRO A 247 -12.51 -5.87 -13.37
N VAL A 248 -12.60 -6.08 -12.06
CA VAL A 248 -11.91 -5.27 -11.05
C VAL A 248 -10.64 -5.98 -10.61
N VAL A 249 -9.48 -5.39 -10.87
CA VAL A 249 -8.19 -5.90 -10.38
C VAL A 249 -7.72 -5.04 -9.23
N VAL A 250 -7.34 -5.72 -8.16
CA VAL A 250 -6.83 -5.09 -6.97
C VAL A 250 -5.54 -5.79 -6.54
N VAL A 251 -4.53 -4.98 -6.25
CA VAL A 251 -3.20 -5.45 -5.85
C VAL A 251 -2.94 -4.96 -4.44
N VAL A 252 -2.60 -5.88 -3.55
CA VAL A 252 -2.34 -5.59 -2.14
C VAL A 252 -0.88 -5.91 -1.84
N THR A 253 -0.16 -4.95 -1.25
CA THR A 253 1.24 -5.11 -0.86
C THR A 253 1.38 -4.91 0.65
N PRO A 254 1.41 -6.00 1.43
CA PRO A 254 1.65 -5.94 2.86
C PRO A 254 3.12 -5.60 3.18
N LYS A 255 3.32 -4.67 4.10
CA LYS A 255 4.61 -4.27 4.64
C LYS A 255 4.55 -4.30 6.16
N LEU A 256 5.65 -4.70 6.77
CA LEU A 256 5.84 -4.60 8.21
C LEU A 256 6.79 -3.43 8.48
N VAL A 257 6.32 -2.49 9.28
CA VAL A 257 7.07 -1.29 9.65
C VAL A 257 7.19 -1.26 11.16
N VAL A 258 8.39 -1.03 11.66
CA VAL A 258 8.61 -0.75 13.08
C VAL A 258 9.04 0.69 13.24
N GLY A 259 8.67 1.28 14.35
CA GLY A 259 9.17 2.58 14.71
C GLY A 259 9.43 2.71 16.19
N ALA A 260 10.38 3.58 16.50
CA ALA A 260 10.72 3.95 17.84
C ALA A 260 11.01 5.45 17.89
N SER A 261 10.54 6.10 18.94
CA SER A 261 10.84 7.49 19.24
C SER A 261 11.02 7.69 20.75
N GLY A 262 11.57 8.81 21.17
CA GLY A 262 11.74 9.09 22.59
C GLY A 262 12.69 10.24 22.87
N GLY A 263 13.02 10.42 24.14
CA GLY A 263 13.97 11.40 24.65
C GLY A 263 14.42 11.04 26.06
N ALA A 264 15.65 11.39 26.43
CA ALA A 264 16.19 11.15 27.76
C ALA A 264 17.14 12.28 28.18
N GLU A 265 17.09 12.66 29.46
CA GLU A 265 17.96 13.70 30.02
C GLU A 265 19.38 13.20 30.33
N ASN A 266 19.58 11.88 30.43
CA ASN A 266 20.86 11.23 30.75
C ASN A 266 20.94 9.83 30.13
N ASN A 267 22.03 9.11 30.42
CA ASN A 267 22.16 7.70 30.05
C ASN A 267 21.02 6.87 30.67
N VAL A 268 20.30 6.12 29.84
CA VAL A 268 19.22 5.25 30.28
C VAL A 268 19.20 3.97 29.44
N THR A 269 18.96 2.84 30.10
CA THR A 269 18.61 1.59 29.45
C THR A 269 17.25 1.15 29.92
N VAL A 270 16.35 0.92 28.96
CA VAL A 270 14.97 0.50 29.17
C VAL A 270 14.76 -0.82 28.43
N GLU A 271 14.17 -1.79 29.11
CA GLU A 271 13.68 -3.01 28.50
C GLU A 271 12.17 -3.12 28.76
N ALA A 272 11.40 -3.16 27.68
CA ALA A 272 9.95 -3.23 27.76
C ALA A 272 9.45 -4.23 26.72
N GLY A 273 8.47 -5.03 27.10
CA GLY A 273 7.86 -6.01 26.22
C GLY A 273 6.35 -6.05 26.38
N ILE A 274 5.66 -6.31 25.28
CA ILE A 274 4.22 -6.60 25.28
C ILE A 274 3.95 -7.81 24.40
N ALA A 275 2.91 -8.55 24.76
CA ALA A 275 2.41 -9.65 23.96
C ALA A 275 0.92 -9.49 23.62
N PRO A 276 0.52 -8.43 22.88
CA PRO A 276 -0.89 -8.20 22.60
C PRO A 276 -1.39 -9.16 21.52
N THR A 277 -2.63 -9.61 21.71
CA THR A 277 -3.49 -10.06 20.60
C THR A 277 -4.45 -8.92 20.30
N LEU A 278 -4.48 -8.49 19.05
CA LEU A 278 -5.24 -7.35 18.56
C LEU A 278 -6.24 -7.83 17.52
N ASP A 279 -7.53 -7.81 17.86
CA ASP A 279 -8.57 -7.84 16.84
C ASP A 279 -8.74 -6.42 16.31
N PHE A 280 -8.54 -6.24 15.01
CA PHE A 280 -8.67 -4.94 14.39
C PHE A 280 -9.65 -5.01 13.23
N ASP A 281 -10.42 -3.95 13.12
CA ASP A 281 -11.29 -3.70 11.99
C ASP A 281 -11.31 -2.19 11.75
N ALA A 282 -10.48 -1.77 10.79
CA ALA A 282 -10.21 -0.37 10.53
C ALA A 282 -10.29 -0.10 9.04
N GLY A 283 -10.58 1.14 8.67
CA GLY A 283 -10.69 1.51 7.27
C GLY A 283 -11.00 2.98 7.07
N ILE A 284 -11.30 3.30 5.83
CA ILE A 284 -11.71 4.63 5.42
C ILE A 284 -12.93 4.52 4.50
N LYS A 285 -13.88 5.43 4.70
CA LYS A 285 -15.08 5.56 3.89
C LYS A 285 -15.13 6.95 3.26
N TYR A 286 -15.29 6.97 1.95
CA TYR A 286 -15.79 8.11 1.21
C TYR A 286 -17.31 8.05 1.14
N ASP A 287 -17.95 9.17 1.43
CA ASP A 287 -19.39 9.37 1.30
C ASP A 287 -19.64 10.69 0.56
N ARG A 288 -20.17 10.61 -0.67
CA ARG A 288 -20.38 11.78 -1.53
C ARG A 288 -21.39 12.74 -0.93
N ASP A 289 -22.37 12.28 -0.18
CA ASP A 289 -23.42 13.11 0.42
C ASP A 289 -23.13 13.45 1.89
N GLY A 290 -22.08 12.85 2.46
CA GLY A 290 -21.59 13.13 3.81
C GLY A 290 -21.12 14.57 4.02
N ALA A 291 -21.34 15.08 5.24
CA ALA A 291 -20.83 16.38 5.69
C ALA A 291 -19.28 16.41 5.72
N GLN A 292 -18.68 15.31 6.18
CA GLN A 292 -17.27 14.99 5.96
C GLN A 292 -17.20 13.92 4.89
N LYS A 293 -16.52 14.22 3.77
CA LYS A 293 -16.42 13.29 2.64
C LYS A 293 -15.69 12.02 3.02
N TRP A 294 -14.61 12.14 3.79
CA TRP A 294 -13.81 11.02 4.26
C TRP A 294 -13.97 10.85 5.76
N VAL A 295 -14.38 9.66 6.18
CA VAL A 295 -14.55 9.29 7.58
C VAL A 295 -13.83 7.97 7.90
N PRO A 296 -13.30 7.81 9.12
CA PRO A 296 -12.69 6.55 9.52
C PRO A 296 -13.75 5.48 9.76
N LEU A 297 -13.47 4.26 9.30
CA LEU A 297 -14.12 3.06 9.79
C LEU A 297 -13.27 2.52 10.93
N TRP A 298 -13.85 2.32 12.10
CA TRP A 298 -13.10 1.86 13.26
C TRP A 298 -14.01 1.06 14.19
N LYS A 299 -13.62 -0.19 14.42
CA LYS A 299 -14.07 -0.97 15.56
C LYS A 299 -13.01 -0.88 16.63
N ASP A 300 -13.46 -0.54 17.83
CA ASP A 300 -12.59 -0.50 19.00
C ASP A 300 -11.91 -1.85 19.21
N PRO A 301 -10.57 -1.90 19.27
CA PRO A 301 -9.85 -3.14 19.38
C PRO A 301 -10.03 -3.72 20.79
N THR A 302 -10.08 -5.05 20.82
CA THR A 302 -9.96 -5.84 22.05
C THR A 302 -8.54 -6.37 22.13
N PHE A 303 -7.91 -6.20 23.29
CA PHE A 303 -6.57 -6.71 23.52
C PHE A 303 -6.36 -7.06 24.99
N ALA A 304 -5.59 -8.12 25.23
CA ALA A 304 -5.05 -8.48 26.53
C ALA A 304 -3.57 -8.05 26.59
N LEU A 305 -3.17 -7.38 27.67
CA LEU A 305 -1.79 -6.96 27.88
C LEU A 305 -1.15 -7.80 28.97
N ASN A 306 -0.02 -8.43 28.66
CA ASN A 306 0.90 -9.03 29.63
C ASN A 306 2.26 -8.33 29.50
N PRO A 307 2.41 -7.11 30.02
CA PRO A 307 3.64 -6.35 29.84
C PRO A 307 4.75 -6.88 30.74
N THR A 308 5.97 -6.94 30.21
CA THR A 308 7.20 -7.11 31.00
C THR A 308 7.98 -5.82 30.96
N PHE A 309 8.41 -5.31 32.12
CA PHE A 309 9.06 -4.02 32.19
C PHE A 309 10.22 -4.02 33.19
N SER A 310 11.37 -3.51 32.77
CA SER A 310 12.51 -3.21 33.63
C SER A 310 13.27 -2.00 33.08
N TYR A 311 13.90 -1.25 33.97
CA TYR A 311 14.71 -0.10 33.60
C TYR A 311 15.88 0.03 34.56
N THR A 312 16.99 0.58 34.07
CA THR A 312 18.14 0.92 34.89
C THR A 312 18.33 2.43 34.84
N VAL A 313 18.39 3.05 36.03
CA VAL A 313 18.63 4.48 36.32
C VAL A 313 17.36 5.36 36.36
N PRO A 314 17.14 6.16 37.43
CA PRO A 314 15.99 7.06 37.55
C PRO A 314 16.24 8.36 36.79
N ALA A 315 16.44 8.28 35.48
CA ALA A 315 16.49 9.45 34.62
C ALA A 315 15.10 9.73 34.04
N LYS A 316 14.77 11.01 33.84
CA LYS A 316 13.56 11.36 33.12
C LYS A 316 13.72 10.95 31.65
N ALA A 317 12.78 10.16 31.17
CA ALA A 317 12.79 9.67 29.80
C ALA A 317 11.36 9.44 29.29
N THR A 318 11.16 9.63 27.99
CA THR A 318 9.96 9.21 27.29
C THR A 318 10.35 8.34 26.11
N GLY A 319 9.49 7.39 25.75
CA GLY A 319 9.72 6.52 24.61
C GLY A 319 8.42 6.04 24.01
N ARG A 320 8.40 5.82 22.70
CA ARG A 320 7.34 5.11 22.00
C ARG A 320 7.99 4.03 21.15
N VAL A 321 7.41 2.83 21.13
CA VAL A 321 7.77 1.75 20.22
C VAL A 321 6.50 1.18 19.63
N TYR A 322 6.50 0.88 18.34
CA TYR A 322 5.38 0.25 17.67
C TYR A 322 5.87 -0.68 16.56
N ALA A 323 5.05 -1.66 16.24
CA ALA A 323 5.14 -2.41 15.00
C ALA A 323 3.77 -2.35 14.34
N LYS A 324 3.73 -1.90 13.09
CA LYS A 324 2.49 -1.76 12.32
C LYS A 324 2.60 -2.54 11.01
N MET A 325 1.49 -3.16 10.65
CA MET A 325 1.26 -3.61 9.29
C MET A 325 0.80 -2.41 8.48
N VAL A 326 1.44 -2.17 7.35
CA VAL A 326 1.05 -1.18 6.35
C VAL A 326 0.62 -1.96 5.12
N MET A 327 -0.58 -1.67 4.65
CA MET A 327 -1.18 -2.28 3.48
C MET A 327 -1.34 -1.20 2.41
N GLU A 328 -0.53 -1.32 1.35
CA GLU A 328 -0.68 -0.50 0.16
C GLU A 328 -1.61 -1.22 -0.80
N VAL A 329 -2.70 -0.55 -1.19
CA VAL A 329 -3.67 -1.08 -2.14
C VAL A 329 -3.53 -0.33 -3.45
N LYS A 330 -3.51 -1.06 -4.56
CA LYS A 330 -3.65 -0.50 -5.90
C LYS A 330 -4.90 -1.04 -6.57
N PHE A 331 -5.55 -0.19 -7.35
CA PHE A 331 -6.64 -0.56 -8.24
C PHE A 331 -6.17 -0.26 -9.66
N TYR A 332 -6.20 -1.27 -10.54
CA TYR A 332 -5.74 -1.14 -11.94
C TYR A 332 -4.34 -0.49 -12.07
N GLY A 333 -3.38 -0.97 -11.27
CA GLY A 333 -1.99 -0.46 -11.23
C GLY A 333 -1.79 0.91 -10.58
N LEU A 334 -2.87 1.65 -10.29
CA LEU A 334 -2.79 2.99 -9.71
C LEU A 334 -2.87 2.95 -8.18
N ALA A 335 -2.12 3.84 -7.53
CA ALA A 335 -2.05 3.93 -6.08
C ALA A 335 -3.41 4.28 -5.48
N GLY A 336 -3.86 3.46 -4.52
CA GLY A 336 -5.13 3.62 -3.83
C GLY A 336 -4.97 3.93 -2.34
N PRO A 337 -5.87 3.43 -1.48
CA PRO A 337 -5.77 3.66 -0.05
C PRO A 337 -4.55 2.95 0.54
N THR A 338 -3.96 3.58 1.55
CA THR A 338 -3.00 2.95 2.46
C THR A 338 -3.67 2.76 3.80
N LEU A 339 -3.68 1.52 4.29
CA LEU A 339 -4.26 1.15 5.57
C LEU A 339 -3.15 0.68 6.50
N GLU A 340 -3.12 1.18 7.73
CA GLU A 340 -2.14 0.79 8.73
C GLU A 340 -2.84 0.31 10.00
N ALA A 341 -2.30 -0.73 10.62
CA ALA A 341 -2.77 -1.19 11.92
C ALA A 341 -1.64 -1.88 12.70
N GLY A 342 -1.60 -1.67 14.01
CA GLY A 342 -0.68 -2.41 14.86
C GLY A 342 -0.62 -1.94 16.30
N PRO A 343 0.04 -2.71 17.17
CA PRO A 343 0.25 -2.34 18.56
C PRO A 343 1.30 -1.25 18.72
N GLN A 344 1.20 -0.59 19.87
CA GLN A 344 2.12 0.43 20.31
C GLN A 344 2.31 0.42 21.82
N MET A 345 3.47 0.92 22.25
CA MET A 345 3.84 1.16 23.63
C MET A 345 4.35 2.58 23.75
N ASN A 346 3.88 3.31 24.75
CA ASN A 346 4.38 4.61 25.17
C ASN A 346 4.86 4.47 26.62
N LEU A 347 6.10 4.84 26.87
CA LEU A 347 6.73 4.85 28.17
C LEU A 347 7.01 6.29 28.61
N THR A 348 6.73 6.58 29.86
CA THR A 348 7.16 7.82 30.53
C THR A 348 7.78 7.46 31.88
N LEU A 349 9.02 7.91 32.09
CA LEU A 349 9.76 7.79 33.35
C LEU A 349 9.86 9.18 33.97
N ASN A 350 9.28 9.35 35.16
CA ASN A 350 9.38 10.59 35.93
C ASN A 350 9.95 10.28 37.32
N PRO A 351 11.22 10.63 37.59
CA PRO A 351 11.87 10.31 38.86
C PRO A 351 11.51 11.26 40.02
N THR A 352 10.52 12.16 39.88
CA THR A 352 10.20 13.14 40.91
C THR A 352 9.42 12.51 42.07
N GLY A 353 10.07 12.39 43.24
CA GLY A 353 9.46 11.93 44.50
C GLY A 353 10.23 10.79 45.18
N SER A 354 9.75 10.31 46.32
CA SER A 354 10.30 9.15 47.06
C SER A 354 9.93 7.79 46.46
N SER A 355 9.08 7.76 45.43
CA SER A 355 8.79 6.59 44.60
C SER A 355 8.91 6.98 43.12
N PRO A 356 9.88 6.46 42.36
CA PRO A 356 9.95 6.69 40.92
C PRO A 356 8.69 6.12 40.27
N LEU A 357 7.90 6.97 39.62
CA LEU A 357 6.70 6.56 38.92
C LEU A 357 7.04 6.37 37.44
N ALA A 358 7.05 5.11 36.99
CA ALA A 358 7.03 4.77 35.58
C ALA A 358 5.58 4.58 35.13
N LYS A 359 5.22 5.20 34.01
CA LYS A 359 3.93 4.97 33.34
C LYS A 359 4.16 4.28 32.02
N LEU A 360 3.52 3.14 31.84
CA LEU A 360 3.51 2.41 30.58
C LEU A 360 2.08 2.44 30.02
N ALA A 361 1.89 3.12 28.90
CA ALA A 361 0.66 3.03 28.14
C ALA A 361 0.88 2.08 26.96
N ALA A 362 0.11 1.01 26.86
CA ALA A 362 0.18 0.09 25.73
C ALA A 362 -1.19 -0.07 25.09
N GLY A 363 -1.22 -0.31 23.79
CA GLY A 363 -2.47 -0.38 23.07
C GLY A 363 -2.28 -0.64 21.60
N ALA A 364 -3.28 -0.26 20.81
CA ALA A 364 -3.29 -0.43 19.38
C ALA A 364 -3.77 0.83 18.68
N GLY A 365 -3.25 1.04 17.48
CA GLY A 365 -3.69 2.09 16.59
C GLY A 365 -3.96 1.55 15.19
N ALA A 366 -4.83 2.26 14.46
CA ALA A 366 -4.94 2.11 13.03
C ALA A 366 -5.04 3.49 12.37
N SER A 367 -4.58 3.57 11.14
CA SER A 367 -4.74 4.74 10.31
C SER A 367 -5.17 4.35 8.90
N GLY A 368 -5.93 5.23 8.25
CA GLY A 368 -6.28 5.10 6.84
C GLY A 368 -5.99 6.40 6.13
N SER A 369 -5.37 6.32 4.96
CA SER A 369 -5.17 7.48 4.09
C SER A 369 -5.44 7.12 2.63
N VAL A 370 -5.72 8.13 1.83
CA VAL A 370 -5.83 8.00 0.37
C VAL A 370 -4.84 8.95 -0.26
N SER A 371 -4.05 8.46 -1.23
CA SER A 371 -3.10 9.29 -1.95
C SER A 371 -3.80 10.23 -2.94
N ALA A 372 -3.19 11.38 -3.24
CA ALA A 372 -3.72 12.33 -4.23
C ALA A 372 -3.81 11.76 -5.67
N GLY A 373 -3.23 10.58 -5.93
CA GLY A 373 -3.26 9.90 -7.22
C GLY A 373 -4.43 8.93 -7.42
N PHE A 374 -5.36 8.80 -6.46
CA PHE A 374 -6.46 7.82 -6.52
C PHE A 374 -7.63 8.24 -7.40
N SER A 375 -7.33 8.69 -8.63
CA SER A 375 -8.31 9.11 -9.63
C SER A 375 -9.00 7.93 -10.33
N VAL A 376 -8.44 6.72 -10.22
CA VAL A 376 -8.92 5.54 -10.95
C VAL A 376 -10.32 5.13 -10.56
N LEU A 377 -10.77 5.43 -9.34
CA LEU A 377 -12.14 5.14 -8.94
C LEU A 377 -13.12 6.21 -9.39
N GLY A 378 -12.69 7.47 -9.55
CA GLY A 378 -13.59 8.57 -9.88
C GLY A 378 -12.98 9.96 -9.95
N LYS A 379 -13.63 10.84 -10.74
CA LYS A 379 -13.30 12.25 -10.96
C LYS A 379 -13.81 13.08 -9.77
N GLY A 380 -13.06 13.05 -8.68
CA GLY A 380 -13.41 13.76 -7.44
C GLY A 380 -12.76 13.15 -6.20
N LEU A 381 -12.33 11.88 -6.31
CA LEU A 381 -11.50 11.19 -5.31
C LEU A 381 -10.02 11.62 -5.35
N SER A 382 -9.68 12.61 -6.20
CA SER A 382 -8.31 13.11 -6.44
C SER A 382 -7.71 13.88 -5.28
N VAL A 383 -8.52 14.30 -4.29
CA VAL A 383 -7.99 14.95 -3.09
C VAL A 383 -7.64 13.86 -2.08
N GLY A 384 -6.35 13.57 -1.99
CA GLY A 384 -5.84 12.66 -0.96
C GLY A 384 -6.15 13.17 0.44
N THR A 385 -6.17 12.27 1.41
CA THR A 385 -6.38 12.61 2.81
C THR A 385 -5.08 12.49 3.57
N ALA A 386 -4.88 13.36 4.56
CA ALA A 386 -3.95 13.03 5.63
C ALA A 386 -4.39 11.71 6.31
N PRO A 387 -3.48 10.95 6.92
CA PRO A 387 -3.84 9.78 7.70
C PRO A 387 -4.88 10.12 8.78
N ILE A 388 -6.01 9.42 8.74
CA ILE A 388 -7.02 9.49 9.79
C ILE A 388 -6.71 8.40 10.79
N THR A 389 -6.16 8.78 11.95
CA THR A 389 -5.67 7.85 12.96
C THR A 389 -6.68 7.66 14.10
N ARG A 390 -6.83 6.41 14.55
CA ARG A 390 -7.52 6.02 15.77
C ARG A 390 -6.58 5.19 16.62
N GLU A 391 -6.57 5.47 17.92
CA GLU A 391 -5.75 4.75 18.89
C GLU A 391 -6.57 4.44 20.13
N LYS A 392 -6.31 3.29 20.75
CA LYS A 392 -6.85 2.88 22.03
C LYS A 392 -5.72 2.34 22.89
N THR A 393 -5.56 2.88 24.09
CA THR A 393 -4.47 2.53 25.00
C THR A 393 -4.99 2.27 26.41
N ILE A 394 -4.32 1.37 27.12
CA ILE A 394 -4.47 1.15 28.56
C ILE A 394 -3.20 1.67 29.23
N GLU A 395 -3.35 2.50 30.25
CA GLU A 395 -2.23 2.97 31.07
C GLU A 395 -2.03 2.05 32.28
N LEU A 396 -0.77 1.74 32.58
CA LEU A 396 -0.35 0.95 33.73
C LEU A 396 0.68 1.74 34.53
N SER A 397 0.61 1.59 35.85
CA SER A 397 1.60 2.15 36.77
C SER A 397 2.66 1.11 37.06
N CYS A 398 3.92 1.44 36.81
CA CYS A 398 5.04 0.53 36.92
C CYS A 398 6.00 0.96 38.04
N SER A 399 6.53 -0.04 38.73
CA SER A 399 7.60 0.06 39.72
C SER A 399 8.71 -0.95 39.39
N ASP A 400 9.80 -0.93 40.15
CA ASP A 400 10.90 -1.89 40.01
C ASP A 400 10.45 -3.36 40.23
N SER A 401 9.26 -3.56 40.82
CA SER A 401 8.66 -4.88 41.09
C SER A 401 7.63 -5.34 40.03
N GLY A 402 7.31 -4.50 39.04
CA GLY A 402 6.34 -4.81 37.98
C GLY A 402 5.34 -3.68 37.69
N CYS A 403 4.39 -3.94 36.77
CA CYS A 403 3.34 -3.00 36.36
C CYS A 403 1.95 -3.49 36.80
N SER A 404 1.10 -2.57 37.24
CA SER A 404 -0.29 -2.79 37.65
C SER A 404 -1.26 -1.82 36.99
#